data_AF-A0A2G9U6C6-F1
#
_entry.id   AF-A0A2G9U6C6-F1
#
_cell.length_a   1.000
_cell.length_b   1.000
_cell.length_c   1.000
_cell.angle_alpha   90.00
_cell.angle_beta   90.00
_cell.angle_gamma   90.00
#
_symmetry.space_group_name_H-M   'P 1'
#
loop_
_entity.id
_entity.type
_entity.pdbx_description
1 polymer ?
#
loop_
_entity_poly.entity_id
_entity_poly.type
_entity_poly.pdbx_seq_one_letter_code
_entity_poly.pdbx_strand_id
1 'polypeptide(L)'
;MCNFATYIFKDEPEQPAREGGESDSGSDDDDDGEGPPKKKSRSERKKEALLAQQKKEKEKPVRQMLEKPVDPAVAAELQAQRDREKLPLEERLLQFKTMLGEKGVATGSTFEKELSKIVFDPRYLLLSATERRACFDAYVREKLEQERAEKKRRMKEAKEKFQELLAEAELHGKSSFSSFGSKFGKDPRFKAVEKMRDREDLFNEFVGELHKKEKEERREKKEKAKKEYLAMLAEQTSFTRKTKWSTAKKLLENDERFKAVESSSSREQMFRDHVEKLGDESLSDIEEEAEREKRLAADAAIAARQREVEAELGDKLRERDLESEKHRLQEHQERFNALLVDLVKSAEATWHEARRVLRKDERYAECDLLDKEKKESAFNEHVRTLEKKRRDAFFIVLDEHPKITTQTRWKEARRIIQDEEETFSKVASNSERKVERDYRDWQEMRHDNAVREFKDLLKETKIITYKSKRMIEENEQHLKDILAVLENDKRWMRMSENHASERDRILDEYIEVLHRKGTPPPPTQQERERRRKDVVA
;
A
#
# COMPACT_ATOMS: atom_id res chain seq x y z
N MET A 1 -33.72 11.92 -18.55
CA MET A 1 -34.66 13.04 -18.29
C MET A 1 -35.01 13.04 -16.81
N CYS A 2 -35.31 14.23 -16.29
CA CYS A 2 -35.64 14.59 -14.90
C CYS A 2 -34.49 15.16 -14.06
N ASN A 3 -34.43 16.50 -14.15
CA ASN A 3 -33.77 17.50 -13.32
C ASN A 3 -33.99 17.30 -11.82
N PHE A 4 -33.01 17.68 -11.00
CA PHE A 4 -33.30 18.33 -9.71
C PHE A 4 -32.30 19.45 -9.43
N ALA A 5 -32.86 20.61 -9.10
CA ALA A 5 -32.22 21.90 -8.95
C ALA A 5 -31.39 21.99 -7.65
N THR A 6 -30.25 22.67 -7.75
CA THR A 6 -29.45 23.14 -6.61
C THR A 6 -29.85 24.57 -6.26
N TYR A 7 -30.30 24.78 -5.03
CA TYR A 7 -30.49 26.11 -4.44
C TYR A 7 -29.29 26.45 -3.54
N ILE A 8 -28.80 27.69 -3.69
CA ILE A 8 -27.65 28.30 -3.02
C ILE A 8 -28.14 29.13 -1.83
N PHE A 9 -27.42 29.07 -0.70
CA PHE A 9 -27.25 30.12 0.32
C PHE A 9 -25.77 30.05 0.75
N LYS A 10 -24.88 30.95 0.31
CA LYS A 10 -24.48 32.25 0.88
C LYS A 10 -24.20 32.21 2.38
N ASP A 11 -22.91 32.16 2.74
CA ASP A 11 -22.38 32.57 4.04
C ASP A 11 -21.22 33.55 3.83
N GLU A 12 -21.25 34.62 4.63
CA GLU A 12 -20.35 35.78 4.68
C GLU A 12 -19.38 35.61 5.87
N PRO A 13 -18.13 36.15 5.84
CA PRO A 13 -17.09 35.76 6.77
C PRO A 13 -16.86 36.77 7.91
N GLU A 14 -16.66 36.27 9.14
CA GLU A 14 -16.14 37.06 10.27
C GLU A 14 -14.65 36.78 10.50
N GLN A 15 -13.90 37.88 10.67
CA GLN A 15 -12.46 37.96 10.88
C GLN A 15 -12.05 37.82 12.36
N PRO A 16 -10.80 37.44 12.65
CA PRO A 16 -10.26 37.34 14.01
C PRO A 16 -9.57 38.64 14.48
N ALA A 17 -9.82 39.02 15.74
CA ALA A 17 -9.11 40.11 16.40
C ALA A 17 -7.78 39.65 17.02
N ARG A 18 -6.73 40.45 16.81
CA ARG A 18 -5.40 40.36 17.40
C ARG A 18 -5.31 41.22 18.66
N GLU A 19 -4.58 40.73 19.65
CA GLU A 19 -3.95 41.54 20.69
C GLU A 19 -2.50 41.89 20.29
N GLY A 20 -2.18 43.19 20.36
CA GLY A 20 -0.90 43.78 20.76
C GLY A 20 -1.29 45.02 21.58
N GLY A 21 -0.71 45.36 22.73
CA GLY A 21 0.64 45.18 23.24
C GLY A 21 1.30 46.56 23.27
N GLU A 22 1.73 47.07 24.43
CA GLU A 22 2.83 48.07 24.57
C GLU A 22 3.07 48.48 26.04
N SER A 23 4.33 48.33 26.46
CA SER A 23 5.14 49.22 27.32
C SER A 23 5.63 50.40 26.44
N ASP A 24 6.05 51.61 26.85
CA ASP A 24 6.83 52.14 27.99
C ASP A 24 6.90 53.70 27.83
N SER A 25 7.27 54.40 28.93
CA SER A 25 7.91 55.75 29.09
C SER A 25 7.53 56.98 28.22
N GLY A 26 7.51 58.25 28.66
CA GLY A 26 7.84 58.96 29.91
C GLY A 26 7.91 60.50 29.64
N SER A 27 7.92 61.33 30.72
CA SER A 27 8.33 62.77 30.82
C SER A 27 7.41 63.84 30.15
N ASP A 28 7.16 65.08 30.62
CA ASP A 28 7.50 65.90 31.82
C ASP A 28 6.52 67.11 31.92
N ASP A 29 6.62 67.84 33.04
CA ASP A 29 6.23 69.25 33.32
C ASP A 29 4.89 69.61 34.04
N ASP A 30 5.09 69.91 35.35
CA ASP A 30 4.73 71.12 36.12
C ASP A 30 3.30 71.49 36.60
N ASP A 31 3.23 71.64 37.93
CA ASP A 31 2.72 72.79 38.72
C ASP A 31 1.60 72.51 39.76
N ASP A 32 1.69 73.30 40.84
CA ASP A 32 1.29 73.08 42.23
C ASP A 32 -0.22 73.13 42.57
N GLY A 33 -0.58 72.57 43.73
CA GLY A 33 -1.73 73.06 44.52
C GLY A 33 -2.53 72.02 45.31
N GLU A 34 -2.21 71.83 46.59
CA GLU A 34 -3.02 71.08 47.57
C GLU A 34 -4.39 71.72 47.85
N GLY A 35 -5.44 70.89 47.91
CA GLY A 35 -6.79 71.24 48.38
C GLY A 35 -7.73 70.00 48.54
N PRO A 36 -8.77 70.08 49.39
CA PRO A 36 -9.22 69.03 50.34
C PRO A 36 -10.07 67.87 49.75
N PRO A 37 -10.31 66.75 50.51
CA PRO A 37 -10.66 65.46 49.91
C PRO A 37 -12.10 65.43 49.40
N LYS A 38 -12.28 65.15 48.10
CA LYS A 38 -13.60 64.88 47.50
C LYS A 38 -14.02 63.43 47.74
N LYS A 39 -15.32 63.25 48.01
CA LYS A 39 -16.00 61.96 48.21
C LYS A 39 -15.70 60.98 47.06
N LYS A 40 -15.18 59.79 47.41
CA LYS A 40 -14.89 58.69 46.46
C LYS A 40 -16.11 58.34 45.59
N SER A 41 -15.89 58.22 44.29
CA SER A 41 -16.92 57.86 43.31
C SER A 41 -17.34 56.38 43.42
N ARG A 42 -18.52 56.05 42.90
CA ARG A 42 -19.03 54.67 42.82
C ARG A 42 -18.08 53.73 42.04
N SER A 43 -17.26 54.27 41.16
CA SER A 43 -16.23 53.56 40.39
C SER A 43 -15.04 53.14 41.29
N GLU A 44 -14.58 54.03 42.15
CA GLU A 44 -13.44 53.78 43.05
C GLU A 44 -13.80 52.78 44.16
N ARG A 45 -15.01 52.88 44.72
CA ARG A 45 -15.53 51.85 45.65
C ARG A 45 -15.65 50.47 45.00
N LYS A 46 -15.94 50.40 43.70
CA LYS A 46 -16.04 49.14 42.95
C LYS A 46 -14.65 48.56 42.65
N LYS A 47 -13.65 49.41 42.39
CA LYS A 47 -12.25 49.01 42.16
C LYS A 47 -11.57 48.55 43.45
N GLU A 48 -11.85 49.22 44.57
CA GLU A 48 -11.35 48.87 45.91
C GLU A 48 -12.02 47.57 46.43
N ALA A 49 -13.29 47.35 46.12
CA ALA A 49 -13.97 46.08 46.39
C ALA A 49 -13.41 44.91 45.54
N LEU A 50 -13.05 45.14 44.28
CA LEU A 50 -12.44 44.13 43.41
C LEU A 50 -11.02 43.75 43.88
N LEU A 51 -10.22 44.74 44.32
CA LEU A 51 -8.89 44.51 44.89
C LEU A 51 -8.95 43.83 46.27
N ALA A 52 -9.96 44.15 47.09
CA ALA A 52 -10.21 43.45 48.35
C ALA A 52 -10.71 42.01 48.15
N GLN A 53 -11.45 41.75 47.05
CA GLN A 53 -11.88 40.42 46.65
C GLN A 53 -10.70 39.57 46.14
N GLN A 54 -9.78 40.17 45.37
CA GLN A 54 -8.54 39.51 44.93
C GLN A 54 -7.52 39.30 46.06
N LYS A 55 -7.47 40.18 47.07
CA LYS A 55 -6.65 39.94 48.28
C LYS A 55 -7.24 38.84 49.17
N LYS A 56 -8.57 38.73 49.27
CA LYS A 56 -9.24 37.60 49.98
C LYS A 56 -9.06 36.24 49.30
N GLU A 57 -8.77 36.20 48.00
CA GLU A 57 -8.43 34.96 47.28
C GLU A 57 -6.97 34.52 47.46
N LYS A 58 -6.05 35.43 47.84
CA LYS A 58 -4.62 35.11 48.02
C LYS A 58 -4.19 34.84 49.47
N GLU A 59 -5.00 35.17 50.47
CA GLU A 59 -4.74 34.83 51.87
C GLU A 59 -5.88 34.00 52.48
N LYS A 60 -5.80 32.67 52.31
CA LYS A 60 -6.31 31.70 53.30
C LYS A 60 -5.31 30.54 53.45
N PRO A 61 -5.14 30.02 54.68
CA PRO A 61 -3.98 29.22 55.04
C PRO A 61 -4.10 27.77 54.61
N VAL A 62 -2.96 27.16 54.31
CA VAL A 62 -2.77 25.71 54.23
C VAL A 62 -3.04 25.12 55.62
N ARG A 63 -4.25 24.58 55.85
CA ARG A 63 -4.50 23.39 56.69
C ARG A 63 -5.96 22.94 56.64
N GLN A 64 -6.11 21.63 56.44
CA GLN A 64 -7.29 20.75 56.62
C GLN A 64 -8.32 20.64 55.48
N MET A 65 -8.14 19.56 54.71
CA MET A 65 -9.13 18.60 54.19
C MET A 65 -10.59 19.07 54.04
N LEU A 66 -11.01 19.29 52.79
CA LEU A 66 -12.37 19.00 52.32
C LEU A 66 -12.33 18.88 50.79
N GLU A 67 -12.40 17.65 50.30
CA GLU A 67 -12.45 17.28 48.89
C GLU A 67 -13.66 17.94 48.21
N LYS A 68 -13.43 18.80 47.22
CA LYS A 68 -14.47 19.13 46.25
C LYS A 68 -14.62 17.93 45.31
N PRO A 69 -15.84 17.46 45.00
CA PRO A 69 -16.03 16.35 44.09
C PRO A 69 -15.46 16.74 42.73
N VAL A 70 -14.47 15.98 42.26
CA VAL A 70 -13.93 16.08 40.91
C VAL A 70 -15.10 15.81 39.96
N ASP A 71 -15.31 16.71 38.99
CA ASP A 71 -16.31 16.51 37.93
C ASP A 71 -16.14 15.10 37.35
N PRO A 72 -17.20 14.27 37.28
CA PRO A 72 -17.12 12.90 36.75
C PRO A 72 -16.44 12.80 35.39
N ALA A 73 -16.57 13.82 34.53
CA ALA A 73 -15.90 13.86 33.23
C ALA A 73 -14.38 14.02 33.36
N VAL A 74 -13.94 14.89 34.28
CA VAL A 74 -12.51 15.14 34.55
C VAL A 74 -11.87 13.95 35.26
N ALA A 75 -12.60 13.28 36.15
CA ALA A 75 -12.16 12.06 36.80
C ALA A 75 -12.01 10.90 35.79
N ALA A 76 -12.96 10.75 34.86
CA ALA A 76 -12.90 9.75 33.79
C ALA A 76 -11.74 10.00 32.82
N GLU A 77 -11.45 11.25 32.49
CA GLU A 77 -10.31 11.61 31.63
C GLU A 77 -8.96 11.37 32.31
N LEU A 78 -8.83 11.71 33.60
CA LEU A 78 -7.63 11.44 34.38
C LEU A 78 -7.38 9.93 34.54
N GLN A 79 -8.43 9.14 34.75
CA GLN A 79 -8.34 7.69 34.80
C GLN A 79 -7.91 7.11 33.44
N ALA A 80 -8.51 7.60 32.35
CA ALA A 80 -8.13 7.20 30.99
C ALA A 80 -6.68 7.58 30.65
N GLN A 81 -6.14 8.70 31.16
CA GLN A 81 -4.71 9.03 31.01
C GLN A 81 -3.81 8.00 31.70
N ARG A 82 -4.14 7.61 32.93
CA ARG A 82 -3.41 6.56 33.67
C ARG A 82 -3.49 5.20 32.97
N ASP A 83 -4.62 4.90 32.35
CA ASP A 83 -4.81 3.64 31.62
C ASP A 83 -4.12 3.67 30.25
N ARG A 84 -4.03 4.84 29.59
CA ARG A 84 -3.22 5.05 28.37
C ARG A 84 -1.72 4.86 28.60
N GLU A 85 -1.21 5.26 29.77
CA GLU A 85 0.21 5.06 30.15
C GLU A 85 0.55 3.60 30.45
N LYS A 86 -0.44 2.80 30.88
CA LYS A 86 -0.24 1.38 31.24
C LYS A 86 -0.42 0.42 30.07
N LEU A 87 -1.32 0.73 29.15
CA LEU A 87 -1.69 -0.18 28.05
C LEU A 87 -0.97 0.19 26.75
N PRO A 88 -0.29 -0.79 26.11
CA PRO A 88 0.27 -0.61 24.77
C PRO A 88 -0.78 -0.10 23.77
N LEU A 89 -0.34 0.71 22.80
CA LEU A 89 -1.24 1.29 21.79
C LEU A 89 -2.05 0.21 21.05
N GLU A 90 -1.42 -0.92 20.74
CA GLU A 90 -2.06 -2.05 20.05
C GLU A 90 -3.25 -2.61 20.83
N GLU A 91 -3.12 -2.74 22.15
CA GLU A 91 -4.19 -3.23 23.02
C GLU A 91 -5.33 -2.21 23.15
N ARG A 92 -5.00 -0.91 23.19
CA ARG A 92 -6.00 0.18 23.19
C ARG A 92 -6.80 0.21 21.89
N LEU A 93 -6.13 0.00 20.74
CA LEU A 93 -6.77 -0.12 19.44
C LEU A 93 -7.68 -1.35 19.38
N LEU A 94 -7.23 -2.49 19.90
CA LEU A 94 -8.03 -3.70 19.96
C LEU A 94 -9.29 -3.51 20.83
N GLN A 95 -9.16 -2.93 22.02
CA GLN A 95 -10.30 -2.66 22.91
C GLN A 95 -11.32 -1.72 22.26
N PHE A 96 -10.86 -0.66 21.59
CA PHE A 96 -11.73 0.25 20.86
C PHE A 96 -12.44 -0.47 19.71
N LYS A 97 -11.73 -1.27 18.93
CA LYS A 97 -12.30 -2.04 17.82
C LYS A 97 -13.33 -3.08 18.28
N THR A 98 -13.06 -3.77 19.39
CA THR A 98 -14.01 -4.71 20.03
C THR A 98 -15.28 -3.99 20.47
N MET A 99 -15.13 -2.82 21.10
CA MET A 99 -16.25 -1.96 21.48
C MET A 99 -17.09 -1.55 20.26
N LEU A 100 -16.48 -1.17 19.13
CA LEU A 100 -17.24 -0.85 17.90
C LEU A 100 -18.12 -2.03 17.45
N GLY A 101 -17.62 -3.26 17.59
CA GLY A 101 -18.39 -4.48 17.35
C GLY A 101 -19.55 -4.66 18.32
N GLU A 102 -19.30 -4.59 19.62
CA GLU A 102 -20.31 -4.78 20.67
C GLU A 102 -21.42 -3.74 20.62
N LYS A 103 -21.09 -2.48 20.29
CA LYS A 103 -22.05 -1.38 20.18
C LYS A 103 -22.83 -1.39 18.86
N GLY A 104 -22.59 -2.38 17.99
CA GLY A 104 -23.33 -2.52 16.72
C GLY A 104 -23.13 -1.31 15.81
N VAL A 105 -21.89 -0.85 15.68
CA VAL A 105 -21.53 0.27 14.81
C VAL A 105 -21.73 -0.13 13.35
N ALA A 106 -22.57 0.62 12.64
CA ALA A 106 -22.92 0.31 11.25
C ALA A 106 -21.80 0.66 10.27
N THR A 107 -21.40 -0.30 9.43
CA THR A 107 -20.32 -0.15 8.43
C THR A 107 -20.63 0.83 7.30
N GLY A 108 -21.91 1.15 7.07
CA GLY A 108 -22.34 2.17 6.09
C GLY A 108 -22.61 3.56 6.68
N SER A 109 -22.36 3.77 7.97
CA SER A 109 -22.67 5.00 8.69
C SER A 109 -21.41 5.86 8.93
N THR A 110 -21.59 7.16 9.15
CA THR A 110 -20.46 8.06 9.45
C THR A 110 -20.09 8.01 10.92
N PHE A 111 -18.82 8.29 11.25
CA PHE A 111 -18.32 8.30 12.62
C PHE A 111 -19.18 9.16 13.56
N GLU A 112 -19.61 10.34 13.10
CA GLU A 112 -20.43 11.29 13.85
C GLU A 112 -21.82 10.73 14.20
N LYS A 113 -22.41 9.95 13.29
CA LYS A 113 -23.73 9.33 13.51
C LYS A 113 -23.67 8.19 14.52
N GLU A 114 -22.56 7.45 14.51
CA GLU A 114 -22.34 6.34 15.43
C GLU A 114 -21.74 6.77 16.78
N LEU A 115 -21.30 8.04 16.88
CA LEU A 115 -20.62 8.58 18.06
C LEU A 115 -21.43 8.41 19.35
N SER A 116 -22.75 8.65 19.29
CA SER A 116 -23.64 8.53 20.45
C SER A 116 -23.70 7.11 21.04
N LYS A 117 -23.39 6.08 20.24
CA LYS A 117 -23.35 4.67 20.69
C LYS A 117 -22.07 4.32 21.44
N ILE A 118 -20.99 5.08 21.21
CA ILE A 118 -19.64 4.75 21.70
C ILE A 118 -19.09 5.76 22.70
N VAL A 119 -19.54 7.02 22.67
CA VAL A 119 -18.97 8.12 23.48
C VAL A 119 -19.08 7.90 24.99
N PHE A 120 -20.08 7.14 25.43
CA PHE A 120 -20.31 6.82 26.85
C PHE A 120 -19.56 5.56 27.31
N ASP A 121 -18.89 4.84 26.42
CA ASP A 121 -18.11 3.66 26.78
C ASP A 121 -16.72 4.09 27.29
N PRO A 122 -16.24 3.59 28.44
CA PRO A 122 -14.92 3.95 28.97
C PRO A 122 -13.77 3.72 27.97
N ARG A 123 -13.90 2.70 27.10
CA ARG A 123 -12.90 2.36 26.07
C ARG A 123 -12.77 3.44 25.00
N TYR A 124 -13.77 4.30 24.83
CA TYR A 124 -13.70 5.45 23.93
C TYR A 124 -12.57 6.40 24.31
N LEU A 125 -12.36 6.62 25.61
CA LEU A 125 -11.31 7.50 26.11
C LEU A 125 -9.91 6.87 26.05
N LEU A 126 -9.73 5.61 25.65
CA LEU A 126 -8.40 4.99 25.55
C LEU A 126 -7.62 5.45 24.31
N LEU A 127 -8.28 6.03 23.32
CA LEU A 127 -7.65 6.56 22.10
C LEU A 127 -7.78 8.08 22.02
N SER A 128 -6.87 8.74 21.32
CA SER A 128 -6.96 10.15 20.92
C SER A 128 -7.96 10.37 19.78
N ALA A 129 -8.39 11.60 19.52
CA ALA A 129 -9.38 11.90 18.46
C ALA A 129 -8.94 11.37 17.08
N THR A 130 -7.65 11.50 16.74
CA THR A 130 -7.08 11.00 15.49
C THR A 130 -7.06 9.47 15.44
N GLU A 131 -6.62 8.82 16.52
CA GLU A 131 -6.59 7.35 16.63
C GLU A 131 -8.00 6.75 16.57
N ARG A 132 -9.00 7.38 17.21
CA ARG A 132 -10.40 6.93 17.17
C ARG A 132 -10.95 6.92 15.75
N ARG A 133 -10.69 8.00 14.98
CA ARG A 133 -11.14 8.10 13.60
C ARG A 133 -10.45 7.07 12.71
N ALA A 134 -9.12 6.95 12.82
CA ALA A 134 -8.37 5.96 12.06
C ALA A 134 -8.80 4.52 12.41
N CYS A 135 -9.04 4.21 13.69
CA CYS A 135 -9.49 2.90 14.15
C CYS A 135 -10.92 2.59 13.66
N PHE A 136 -11.82 3.58 13.67
CA PHE A 136 -13.16 3.42 13.11
C PHE A 136 -13.12 3.14 11.61
N ASP A 137 -12.38 3.92 10.84
CA ASP A 137 -12.28 3.73 9.38
C ASP A 137 -11.66 2.36 9.05
N ALA A 138 -10.66 1.92 9.82
CA ALA A 138 -10.09 0.58 9.72
C ALA A 138 -11.11 -0.52 10.07
N TYR A 139 -11.88 -0.36 11.16
CA TYR A 139 -12.94 -1.30 11.55
C TYR A 139 -14.01 -1.42 10.47
N VAL A 140 -14.48 -0.30 9.92
CA VAL A 140 -15.48 -0.27 8.84
C VAL A 140 -14.97 -1.00 7.60
N ARG A 141 -13.73 -0.71 7.19
CA ARG A 141 -13.08 -1.38 6.04
C ARG A 141 -12.98 -2.88 6.26
N GLU A 142 -12.49 -3.30 7.42
CA GLU A 142 -12.29 -4.70 7.75
C GLU A 142 -13.60 -5.46 7.87
N LYS A 143 -14.63 -4.88 8.50
CA LYS A 143 -15.95 -5.50 8.58
C LYS A 143 -16.59 -5.69 7.21
N LEU A 144 -16.50 -4.68 6.33
CA LEU A 144 -16.99 -4.79 4.97
C LEU A 144 -16.23 -5.85 4.16
N GLU A 145 -14.93 -5.98 4.38
CA GLU A 145 -14.10 -7.02 3.77
C GLU A 145 -14.46 -8.41 4.32
N GLN A 146 -14.67 -8.55 5.63
CA GLN A 146 -15.13 -9.79 6.27
C GLN A 146 -16.49 -10.24 5.70
N GLU A 147 -17.47 -9.35 5.58
CA GLU A 147 -18.80 -9.67 5.01
C GLU A 147 -18.70 -10.12 3.54
N ARG A 148 -17.84 -9.45 2.74
CA ARG A 148 -17.58 -9.86 1.34
C ARG A 148 -16.87 -11.19 1.27
N ALA A 149 -15.87 -11.42 2.12
CA ALA A 149 -15.12 -12.66 2.18
C ALA A 149 -16.01 -13.83 2.63
N GLU A 150 -16.89 -13.62 3.60
CA GLU A 150 -17.86 -14.61 4.07
C GLU A 150 -18.89 -14.94 2.98
N LYS A 151 -19.43 -13.93 2.27
CA LYS A 151 -20.30 -14.18 1.12
C LYS A 151 -19.60 -14.99 0.04
N LYS A 152 -18.33 -14.67 -0.27
CA LYS A 152 -17.51 -15.41 -1.24
C LYS A 152 -17.25 -16.86 -0.78
N ARG A 153 -16.91 -17.05 0.50
CA ARG A 153 -16.70 -18.37 1.12
C ARG A 153 -17.98 -19.22 1.05
N ARG A 154 -19.13 -18.65 1.44
CA ARG A 154 -20.44 -19.31 1.36
C ARG A 154 -20.79 -19.74 -0.06
N MET A 155 -20.56 -18.87 -1.05
CA MET A 155 -20.78 -19.22 -2.46
C MET A 155 -19.84 -20.34 -2.93
N LYS A 156 -18.58 -20.34 -2.48
CA LYS A 156 -17.61 -21.40 -2.81
C LYS A 156 -18.02 -22.74 -2.19
N GLU A 157 -18.33 -22.76 -0.90
CA GLU A 157 -18.80 -23.96 -0.19
C GLU A 157 -20.08 -24.52 -0.81
N ALA A 158 -21.00 -23.65 -1.25
CA ALA A 158 -22.21 -24.08 -1.96
C ALA A 158 -21.88 -24.76 -3.30
N LYS A 159 -20.89 -24.27 -4.05
CA LYS A 159 -20.43 -24.89 -5.29
C LYS A 159 -19.74 -26.23 -5.04
N GLU A 160 -18.86 -26.31 -4.04
CA GLU A 160 -18.17 -27.55 -3.66
C GLU A 160 -19.18 -28.65 -3.26
N LYS A 161 -20.16 -28.32 -2.40
CA LYS A 161 -21.24 -29.25 -2.04
C LYS A 161 -22.14 -29.63 -3.21
N PHE A 162 -22.35 -28.73 -4.18
CA PHE A 162 -23.06 -29.05 -5.40
C PHE A 162 -22.27 -30.04 -6.27
N GLN A 163 -20.95 -29.92 -6.34
CA GLN A 163 -20.08 -30.87 -7.03
C GLN A 163 -20.06 -32.25 -6.35
N GLU A 164 -20.07 -32.30 -5.01
CA GLU A 164 -20.24 -33.56 -4.27
C GLU A 164 -21.56 -34.25 -4.65
N LEU A 165 -22.66 -33.47 -4.71
CA LEU A 165 -23.95 -33.99 -5.16
C LEU A 165 -23.90 -34.54 -6.60
N LEU A 166 -23.18 -33.86 -7.51
CA LEU A 166 -22.99 -34.35 -8.89
C LEU A 166 -22.21 -35.68 -8.91
N ALA A 167 -21.20 -35.82 -8.06
CA ALA A 167 -20.41 -37.05 -7.94
C ALA A 167 -21.22 -38.21 -7.35
N GLU A 168 -22.09 -37.94 -6.37
CA GLU A 168 -22.99 -38.93 -5.77
C GLU A 168 -24.17 -39.30 -6.67
N ALA A 169 -24.48 -38.48 -7.68
CA ALA A 169 -25.67 -38.63 -8.51
C ALA A 169 -25.57 -39.73 -9.59
N GLU A 170 -24.48 -40.50 -9.63
CA GLU A 170 -24.21 -41.58 -10.60
C GLU A 170 -24.45 -41.11 -12.05
N LEU A 171 -23.96 -39.91 -12.37
CA LEU A 171 -24.07 -39.34 -13.70
C LEU A 171 -23.14 -40.05 -14.69
N HIS A 172 -23.50 -39.98 -15.96
CA HIS A 172 -22.72 -40.50 -17.08
C HIS A 172 -22.66 -39.48 -18.23
N GLY A 173 -21.79 -39.70 -19.21
CA GLY A 173 -21.53 -38.72 -20.28
C GLY A 173 -22.71 -38.29 -21.19
N LYS A 174 -23.92 -38.85 -21.01
CA LYS A 174 -25.15 -38.39 -21.70
C LYS A 174 -26.26 -37.95 -20.74
N SER A 175 -25.95 -37.80 -19.45
CA SER A 175 -26.91 -37.33 -18.46
C SER A 175 -27.35 -35.89 -18.77
N SER A 176 -28.64 -35.60 -18.60
CA SER A 176 -29.20 -34.27 -18.88
C SER A 176 -29.43 -33.47 -17.60
N PHE A 177 -29.26 -32.14 -17.67
CA PHE A 177 -29.53 -31.27 -16.52
C PHE A 177 -31.00 -31.36 -16.10
N SER A 178 -31.93 -31.51 -17.05
CA SER A 178 -33.36 -31.65 -16.76
C SER A 178 -33.68 -32.88 -15.90
N SER A 179 -33.10 -34.04 -16.23
CA SER A 179 -33.28 -35.27 -15.44
C SER A 179 -32.63 -35.17 -14.07
N PHE A 180 -31.45 -34.55 -13.98
CA PHE A 180 -30.76 -34.32 -12.71
C PHE A 180 -31.55 -33.36 -11.80
N GLY A 181 -31.97 -32.21 -12.34
CA GLY A 181 -32.76 -31.22 -11.61
C GLY A 181 -34.11 -31.76 -11.14
N SER A 182 -34.75 -32.64 -11.91
CA SER A 182 -36.00 -33.30 -11.50
C SER A 182 -35.80 -34.23 -10.30
N LYS A 183 -34.66 -34.95 -10.24
CA LYS A 183 -34.35 -35.90 -9.15
C LYS A 183 -33.82 -35.21 -7.89
N PHE A 184 -32.95 -34.22 -8.04
CA PHE A 184 -32.22 -33.59 -6.94
C PHE A 184 -32.66 -32.16 -6.62
N GLY A 185 -33.69 -31.63 -7.28
CA GLY A 185 -34.14 -30.24 -7.10
C GLY A 185 -34.60 -29.86 -5.67
N LYS A 186 -34.91 -30.85 -4.84
CA LYS A 186 -35.25 -30.65 -3.41
C LYS A 186 -34.03 -30.71 -2.48
N ASP A 187 -32.88 -31.16 -2.96
CA ASP A 187 -31.66 -31.31 -2.16
C ASP A 187 -31.14 -29.93 -1.69
N PRO A 188 -30.77 -29.78 -0.40
CA PRO A 188 -30.21 -28.54 0.12
C PRO A 188 -28.97 -28.06 -0.64
N ARG A 189 -28.10 -28.97 -1.09
CA ARG A 189 -26.88 -28.68 -1.86
C ARG A 189 -27.22 -28.17 -3.26
N PHE A 190 -28.27 -28.71 -3.88
CA PHE A 190 -28.80 -28.20 -5.15
C PHE A 190 -29.33 -26.76 -5.03
N LYS A 191 -30.04 -26.46 -3.93
CA LYS A 191 -30.61 -25.13 -3.67
C LYS A 191 -29.57 -24.10 -3.19
N ALA A 192 -28.48 -24.54 -2.57
CA ALA A 192 -27.43 -23.68 -2.03
C ALA A 192 -26.74 -22.83 -3.11
N VAL A 193 -26.64 -23.32 -4.33
CA VAL A 193 -26.23 -22.53 -5.49
C VAL A 193 -27.43 -21.69 -5.93
N GLU A 194 -27.46 -20.40 -5.64
CA GLU A 194 -28.67 -19.56 -5.81
C GLU A 194 -29.06 -19.38 -7.29
N LYS A 195 -28.09 -19.22 -8.20
CA LYS A 195 -28.34 -18.95 -9.62
C LYS A 195 -28.56 -20.24 -10.39
N MET A 196 -29.66 -20.33 -11.13
CA MET A 196 -29.96 -21.48 -12.00
C MET A 196 -28.83 -21.69 -13.02
N ARG A 197 -28.36 -20.62 -13.67
CA ARG A 197 -27.29 -20.70 -14.66
C ARG A 197 -26.02 -21.35 -14.12
N ASP A 198 -25.59 -20.95 -12.93
CA ASP A 198 -24.42 -21.53 -12.26
C ASP A 198 -24.60 -23.03 -11.99
N ARG A 199 -25.82 -23.49 -11.66
CA ARG A 199 -26.12 -24.92 -11.49
C ARG A 199 -25.95 -25.70 -12.79
N GLU A 200 -26.48 -25.14 -13.89
CA GLU A 200 -26.42 -25.76 -15.22
C GLU A 200 -24.98 -25.80 -15.74
N ASP A 201 -24.21 -24.72 -15.57
CA ASP A 201 -22.80 -24.66 -15.96
C ASP A 201 -21.95 -25.69 -15.19
N LEU A 202 -22.11 -25.78 -13.85
CA LEU A 202 -21.41 -26.79 -13.03
C LEU A 202 -21.77 -28.23 -13.43
N PHE A 203 -23.05 -28.48 -13.74
CA PHE A 203 -23.48 -29.80 -14.22
C PHE A 203 -22.87 -30.13 -15.58
N ASN A 204 -22.91 -29.19 -16.53
CA ASN A 204 -22.40 -29.41 -17.88
C ASN A 204 -20.88 -29.62 -17.87
N GLU A 205 -20.15 -28.89 -17.02
CA GLU A 205 -18.72 -29.11 -16.78
C GLU A 205 -18.47 -30.54 -16.31
N PHE A 206 -19.14 -30.97 -15.25
CA PHE A 206 -18.98 -32.32 -14.67
C PHE A 206 -19.33 -33.44 -15.67
N VAL A 207 -20.46 -33.33 -16.37
CA VAL A 207 -20.86 -34.31 -17.38
C VAL A 207 -19.93 -34.30 -18.59
N GLY A 208 -19.43 -33.13 -18.98
CA GLY A 208 -18.41 -32.97 -20.03
C GLY A 208 -17.11 -33.69 -19.69
N GLU A 209 -16.64 -33.55 -18.45
CA GLU A 209 -15.47 -34.26 -17.93
C GLU A 209 -15.69 -35.77 -17.88
N LEU A 210 -16.85 -36.23 -17.40
CA LEU A 210 -17.20 -37.66 -17.42
C LEU A 210 -17.23 -38.22 -18.84
N HIS A 211 -17.84 -37.52 -19.80
CA HIS A 211 -17.87 -37.96 -21.19
C HIS A 211 -16.45 -38.06 -21.79
N LYS A 212 -15.59 -37.09 -21.48
CA LYS A 212 -14.17 -37.12 -21.90
C LYS A 212 -13.45 -38.32 -21.31
N LYS A 213 -13.60 -38.56 -20.00
CA LYS A 213 -12.99 -39.68 -19.28
C LYS A 213 -13.48 -41.04 -19.82
N GLU A 214 -14.78 -41.22 -20.01
CA GLU A 214 -15.36 -42.44 -20.60
C GLU A 214 -14.86 -42.70 -22.03
N LYS A 215 -14.71 -41.64 -22.84
CA LYS A 215 -14.18 -41.73 -24.21
C LYS A 215 -12.70 -42.13 -24.19
N GLU A 216 -11.92 -41.55 -23.29
CA GLU A 216 -10.52 -41.88 -23.09
C GLU A 216 -10.31 -43.30 -22.58
N GLU A 217 -11.02 -43.72 -21.54
CA GLU A 217 -10.97 -45.11 -21.04
C GLU A 217 -11.36 -46.13 -22.13
N ARG A 218 -12.34 -45.81 -22.98
CA ARG A 218 -12.69 -46.66 -24.12
C ARG A 218 -11.56 -46.73 -25.15
N ARG A 219 -10.88 -45.62 -25.41
CA ARG A 219 -9.71 -45.57 -26.31
C ARG A 219 -8.56 -46.38 -25.73
N GLU A 220 -8.24 -46.20 -24.45
CA GLU A 220 -7.18 -46.92 -23.76
C GLU A 220 -7.44 -48.42 -23.70
N LYS A 221 -8.68 -48.86 -23.42
CA LYS A 221 -9.06 -50.28 -23.48
C LYS A 221 -8.85 -50.87 -24.88
N LYS A 222 -9.21 -50.14 -25.94
CA LYS A 222 -8.97 -50.55 -27.33
C LYS A 222 -7.48 -50.65 -27.67
N GLU A 223 -6.69 -49.65 -27.28
CA GLU A 223 -5.24 -49.66 -27.50
C GLU A 223 -4.54 -50.76 -26.69
N LYS A 224 -4.98 -51.02 -25.46
CA LYS A 224 -4.49 -52.13 -24.65
C LYS A 224 -4.80 -53.48 -25.30
N ALA A 225 -6.05 -53.71 -25.71
CA ALA A 225 -6.43 -54.93 -26.42
C ALA A 225 -5.64 -55.12 -27.72
N LYS A 226 -5.40 -54.03 -28.46
CA LYS A 226 -4.54 -54.03 -29.66
C LYS A 226 -3.09 -54.42 -29.33
N LYS A 227 -2.50 -53.85 -28.28
CA LYS A 227 -1.13 -54.15 -27.86
C LYS A 227 -0.98 -55.62 -27.43
N GLU A 228 -1.92 -56.13 -26.64
CA GLU A 228 -1.93 -57.53 -26.21
C GLU A 228 -2.13 -58.50 -27.37
N TYR A 229 -2.95 -58.14 -28.36
CA TYR A 229 -3.11 -58.90 -29.60
C TYR A 229 -1.82 -58.97 -30.42
N LEU A 230 -1.08 -57.86 -30.56
CA LEU A 230 0.20 -57.84 -31.27
C LEU A 230 1.28 -58.63 -30.54
N ALA A 231 1.32 -58.56 -29.20
CA ALA A 231 2.24 -59.36 -28.40
C ALA A 231 1.98 -60.86 -28.57
N MET A 232 0.70 -61.27 -28.54
CA MET A 232 0.29 -62.65 -28.83
C MET A 232 0.74 -63.12 -30.21
N LEU A 233 0.65 -62.26 -31.25
CA LEU A 233 1.14 -62.59 -32.58
C LEU A 233 2.67 -62.82 -32.59
N ALA A 234 3.43 -61.96 -31.92
CA ALA A 234 4.88 -62.07 -31.83
C ALA A 234 5.37 -63.30 -31.05
N GLU A 235 4.60 -63.79 -30.08
CA GLU A 235 4.90 -65.01 -29.33
C GLU A 235 4.81 -66.29 -30.21
N GLN A 236 4.13 -66.23 -31.36
CA GLN A 236 3.96 -67.38 -32.24
C GLN A 236 5.15 -67.55 -33.20
N THR A 237 6.13 -68.33 -32.78
CA THR A 237 7.33 -68.66 -33.57
C THR A 237 7.06 -69.50 -34.84
N SER A 238 5.84 -70.03 -34.99
CA SER A 238 5.43 -70.81 -36.17
C SER A 238 4.92 -69.94 -37.33
N PHE A 239 4.75 -68.64 -37.13
CA PHE A 239 4.33 -67.73 -38.19
C PHE A 239 5.51 -67.33 -39.08
N THR A 240 5.30 -67.39 -40.38
CA THR A 240 6.26 -67.01 -41.41
C THR A 240 5.55 -66.10 -42.42
N ARG A 241 6.30 -65.39 -43.28
CA ARG A 241 5.73 -64.51 -44.33
C ARG A 241 4.67 -65.19 -45.21
N LYS A 242 4.70 -66.52 -45.32
CA LYS A 242 3.76 -67.32 -46.13
C LYS A 242 2.54 -67.82 -45.35
N THR A 243 2.48 -67.59 -44.04
CA THR A 243 1.37 -68.05 -43.18
C THR A 243 0.09 -67.32 -43.57
N LYS A 244 -0.90 -68.08 -44.05
CA LYS A 244 -2.21 -67.55 -44.40
C LYS A 244 -3.02 -67.23 -43.15
N TRP A 245 -3.81 -66.15 -43.21
CA TRP A 245 -4.71 -65.74 -42.13
C TRP A 245 -5.63 -66.87 -41.65
N SER A 246 -6.15 -67.70 -42.56
CA SER A 246 -6.99 -68.85 -42.21
C SER A 246 -6.32 -69.87 -41.28
N THR A 247 -4.99 -70.02 -41.41
CA THR A 247 -4.20 -70.95 -40.58
C THR A 247 -3.89 -70.33 -39.24
N ALA A 248 -3.46 -69.06 -39.22
CA ALA A 248 -3.20 -68.33 -37.98
C ALA A 248 -4.47 -68.15 -37.14
N LYS A 249 -5.61 -67.86 -37.77
CA LYS A 249 -6.91 -67.74 -37.09
C LYS A 249 -7.26 -69.01 -36.31
N LYS A 250 -7.12 -70.20 -36.90
CA LYS A 250 -7.41 -71.48 -36.23
C LYS A 250 -6.49 -71.75 -35.04
N LEU A 251 -5.25 -71.25 -35.08
CA LEU A 251 -4.30 -71.42 -33.99
C LEU A 251 -4.58 -70.46 -32.82
N LEU A 252 -5.09 -69.26 -33.13
CA LEU A 252 -5.29 -68.18 -32.17
C LEU A 252 -6.72 -68.04 -31.63
N GLU A 253 -7.71 -68.67 -32.26
CA GLU A 253 -9.14 -68.44 -31.96
C GLU A 253 -9.54 -68.72 -30.50
N ASN A 254 -8.76 -69.55 -29.80
CA ASN A 254 -9.00 -69.88 -28.40
C ASN A 254 -8.31 -68.93 -27.40
N ASP A 255 -7.38 -68.06 -27.84
CA ASP A 255 -6.71 -67.09 -26.97
C ASP A 255 -7.65 -65.92 -26.62
N GLU A 256 -7.70 -65.56 -25.34
CA GLU A 256 -8.53 -64.45 -24.85
C GLU A 256 -8.11 -63.10 -25.46
N ARG A 257 -6.82 -62.91 -25.75
CA ARG A 257 -6.27 -61.71 -26.42
C ARG A 257 -6.73 -61.62 -27.87
N PHE A 258 -6.93 -62.76 -28.55
CA PHE A 258 -7.53 -62.81 -29.88
C PHE A 258 -8.99 -62.37 -29.86
N LYS A 259 -9.76 -62.84 -28.88
CA LYS A 259 -11.19 -62.50 -28.71
C LYS A 259 -11.38 -61.03 -28.30
N ALA A 260 -10.47 -60.47 -27.51
CA ALA A 260 -10.54 -59.10 -26.98
C ALA A 260 -10.57 -57.98 -28.05
N VAL A 261 -10.02 -58.22 -29.24
CA VAL A 261 -10.15 -57.29 -30.38
C VAL A 261 -11.45 -57.60 -31.12
N GLU A 262 -12.54 -56.88 -30.89
CA GLU A 262 -13.88 -57.29 -31.40
C GLU A 262 -14.00 -57.38 -32.93
N SER A 263 -13.26 -56.55 -33.68
CA SER A 263 -13.38 -56.46 -35.15
C SER A 263 -12.53 -57.50 -35.89
N SER A 264 -13.19 -58.42 -36.60
CA SER A 264 -12.50 -59.43 -37.42
C SER A 264 -11.64 -58.85 -38.55
N SER A 265 -12.06 -57.74 -39.16
CA SER A 265 -11.26 -57.06 -40.19
C SER A 265 -10.02 -56.40 -39.59
N SER A 266 -10.14 -55.84 -38.39
CA SER A 266 -9.01 -55.27 -37.66
C SER A 266 -8.00 -56.35 -37.24
N ARG A 267 -8.47 -57.51 -36.76
CA ARG A 267 -7.61 -58.66 -36.42
C ARG A 267 -6.80 -59.12 -37.62
N GLU A 268 -7.46 -59.27 -38.77
CA GLU A 268 -6.83 -59.72 -40.01
C GLU A 268 -5.81 -58.71 -40.54
N GLN A 269 -6.14 -57.41 -40.53
CA GLN A 269 -5.20 -56.37 -40.94
C GLN A 269 -3.95 -56.38 -40.08
N MET A 270 -4.09 -56.42 -38.75
CA MET A 270 -2.95 -56.44 -37.82
C MET A 270 -2.09 -57.71 -37.99
N PHE A 271 -2.70 -58.84 -38.33
CA PHE A 271 -1.97 -60.07 -38.66
C PHE A 271 -1.18 -59.93 -39.97
N ARG A 272 -1.77 -59.35 -41.02
CA ARG A 272 -1.07 -59.10 -42.29
C ARG A 272 0.14 -58.20 -42.06
N ASP A 273 -0.04 -57.11 -41.33
CA ASP A 273 1.03 -56.17 -40.99
C ASP A 273 2.15 -56.85 -40.19
N HIS A 274 1.81 -57.78 -39.28
CA HIS A 274 2.79 -58.54 -38.51
C HIS A 274 3.58 -59.54 -39.38
N VAL A 275 2.89 -60.30 -40.24
CA VAL A 275 3.52 -61.29 -41.13
C VAL A 275 4.35 -60.63 -42.23
N GLU A 276 3.99 -59.43 -42.65
CA GLU A 276 4.78 -58.61 -43.57
C GLU A 276 6.11 -58.16 -42.94
N LYS A 277 6.13 -57.88 -41.63
CA LYS A 277 7.33 -57.53 -40.85
C LYS A 277 8.24 -58.71 -40.52
N LEU A 278 7.75 -59.96 -40.57
CA LEU A 278 8.53 -61.18 -40.28
C LEU A 278 9.48 -61.61 -41.43
N GLY A 279 9.90 -60.72 -42.35
CA GLY A 279 10.67 -61.08 -43.55
C GLY A 279 12.08 -60.46 -43.61
N ASP A 280 13.09 -61.35 -43.58
CA ASP A 280 14.56 -61.17 -43.69
C ASP A 280 15.12 -59.93 -42.98
N GLU A 281 15.32 -60.03 -41.65
CA GLU A 281 16.16 -59.08 -40.92
C GLU A 281 17.63 -59.25 -41.35
N SER A 282 17.94 -58.72 -42.54
CA SER A 282 19.29 -58.33 -42.91
C SER A 282 19.71 -57.18 -41.99
N LEU A 283 20.98 -57.14 -41.61
CA LEU A 283 21.60 -56.01 -40.87
C LEU A 283 21.30 -54.64 -41.52
N SER A 284 20.94 -54.61 -42.82
CA SER A 284 20.45 -53.43 -43.54
C SER A 284 19.16 -52.83 -42.98
N ASP A 285 18.26 -53.65 -42.44
CA ASP A 285 16.92 -53.21 -42.04
C ASP A 285 16.94 -52.63 -40.62
N ILE A 286 17.85 -53.14 -39.78
CA ILE A 286 18.21 -52.55 -38.48
C ILE A 286 18.95 -51.22 -38.69
N GLU A 287 19.85 -51.13 -39.67
CA GLU A 287 20.49 -49.87 -40.06
C GLU A 287 19.48 -48.86 -40.64
N GLU A 288 18.55 -49.29 -41.48
CA GLU A 288 17.53 -48.42 -42.08
C GLU A 288 16.46 -47.99 -41.06
N GLU A 289 16.12 -48.84 -40.09
CA GLU A 289 15.23 -48.46 -38.97
C GLU A 289 15.92 -47.53 -37.98
N ALA A 290 17.21 -47.76 -37.66
CA ALA A 290 18.02 -46.82 -36.88
C ALA A 290 18.23 -45.49 -37.61
N GLU A 291 18.37 -45.50 -38.94
CA GLU A 291 18.46 -44.28 -39.74
C GLU A 291 17.11 -43.56 -39.82
N ARG A 292 15.98 -44.29 -39.92
CA ARG A 292 14.63 -43.72 -39.81
C ARG A 292 14.35 -43.15 -38.42
N GLU A 293 14.75 -43.82 -37.35
CA GLU A 293 14.62 -43.33 -35.99
C GLU A 293 15.50 -42.09 -35.77
N LYS A 294 16.73 -42.08 -36.31
CA LYS A 294 17.61 -40.91 -36.30
C LYS A 294 17.03 -39.75 -37.10
N ARG A 295 16.37 -40.00 -38.24
CA ARG A 295 15.65 -38.99 -39.03
C ARG A 295 14.43 -38.46 -38.29
N LEU A 296 13.62 -39.33 -37.68
CA LEU A 296 12.47 -38.92 -36.87
C LEU A 296 12.88 -38.16 -35.61
N ALA A 297 13.99 -38.54 -34.97
CA ALA A 297 14.58 -37.82 -33.85
C ALA A 297 15.15 -36.46 -34.30
N ALA A 298 15.78 -36.40 -35.48
CA ALA A 298 16.24 -35.14 -36.06
C ALA A 298 15.06 -34.23 -36.45
N ASP A 299 14.01 -34.77 -37.07
CA ASP A 299 12.79 -34.04 -37.43
C ASP A 299 12.02 -33.59 -36.19
N ALA A 300 11.96 -34.41 -35.14
CA ALA A 300 11.37 -34.04 -33.85
C ALA A 300 12.20 -32.96 -33.14
N ALA A 301 13.53 -33.02 -33.22
CA ALA A 301 14.41 -31.99 -32.69
C ALA A 301 14.28 -30.66 -33.47
N ILE A 302 14.15 -30.73 -34.80
CA ILE A 302 13.88 -29.56 -35.66
C ILE A 302 12.50 -28.99 -35.32
N ALA A 303 11.45 -29.81 -35.24
CA ALA A 303 10.10 -29.37 -34.89
C ALA A 303 10.01 -28.80 -33.47
N ALA A 304 10.74 -29.36 -32.51
CA ALA A 304 10.84 -28.83 -31.15
C ALA A 304 11.51 -27.45 -31.15
N ARG A 305 12.63 -27.31 -31.85
CA ARG A 305 13.33 -26.03 -32.00
C ARG A 305 12.48 -25.00 -32.75
N GLN A 306 11.72 -25.42 -33.75
CA GLN A 306 10.85 -24.55 -34.54
C GLN A 306 9.66 -24.06 -33.70
N ARG A 307 9.08 -24.93 -32.86
CA ARG A 307 8.08 -24.55 -31.86
C ARG A 307 8.63 -23.57 -30.81
N GLU A 308 9.86 -23.77 -30.36
CA GLU A 308 10.53 -22.85 -29.42
C GLU A 308 10.77 -21.48 -30.07
N VAL A 309 11.27 -21.44 -31.30
CA VAL A 309 11.45 -20.20 -32.06
C VAL A 309 10.12 -19.49 -32.32
N GLU A 310 9.06 -20.23 -32.65
CA GLU A 310 7.71 -19.67 -32.81
C GLU A 310 7.15 -19.12 -31.50
N ALA A 311 7.38 -19.82 -30.37
CA ALA A 311 6.99 -19.35 -29.05
C ALA A 311 7.75 -18.09 -28.65
N GLU A 312 9.07 -18.06 -28.83
CA GLU A 312 9.93 -16.91 -28.54
C GLU A 312 9.58 -15.70 -29.44
N LEU A 313 9.29 -15.94 -30.72
CA LEU A 313 8.81 -14.91 -31.64
C LEU A 313 7.44 -14.38 -31.21
N GLY A 314 6.54 -15.27 -30.75
CA GLY A 314 5.24 -14.91 -30.21
C GLY A 314 5.34 -14.10 -28.90
N ASP A 315 6.29 -14.43 -28.03
CA ASP A 315 6.60 -13.66 -26.81
C ASP A 315 7.15 -12.28 -27.17
N LYS A 316 8.15 -12.19 -28.06
CA LYS A 316 8.74 -10.92 -28.52
C LYS A 316 7.72 -10.02 -29.22
N LEU A 317 6.80 -10.59 -30.01
CA LEU A 317 5.71 -9.84 -30.64
C LEU A 317 4.75 -9.28 -29.60
N ARG A 318 4.33 -10.08 -28.62
CA ARG A 318 3.46 -9.63 -27.51
C ARG A 318 4.13 -8.55 -26.67
N GLU A 319 5.41 -8.70 -26.37
CA GLU A 319 6.19 -7.71 -25.63
C GLU A 319 6.28 -6.38 -26.40
N ARG A 320 6.61 -6.43 -27.69
CA ARG A 320 6.63 -5.25 -28.57
C ARG A 320 5.27 -4.56 -28.63
N ASP A 321 4.19 -5.31 -28.73
CA ASP A 321 2.84 -4.75 -28.80
C ASP A 321 2.45 -4.06 -27.48
N LEU A 322 2.75 -4.69 -26.33
CA LEU A 322 2.55 -4.07 -25.01
C LEU A 322 3.41 -2.81 -24.82
N GLU A 323 4.67 -2.84 -25.24
CA GLU A 323 5.56 -1.68 -25.19
C GLU A 323 5.06 -0.55 -26.08
N SER A 324 4.57 -0.87 -27.28
CA SER A 324 3.96 0.09 -28.20
C SER A 324 2.71 0.74 -27.60
N GLU A 325 1.83 -0.05 -26.95
CA GLU A 325 0.66 0.49 -26.27
C GLU A 325 1.03 1.36 -25.06
N LYS A 326 2.04 0.96 -24.29
CA LYS A 326 2.58 1.75 -23.18
C LYS A 326 3.14 3.08 -23.67
N HIS A 327 3.93 3.07 -24.74
CA HIS A 327 4.50 4.28 -25.33
C HIS A 327 3.41 5.21 -25.85
N ARG A 328 2.37 4.66 -26.49
CA ARG A 328 1.18 5.41 -26.90
C ARG A 328 0.48 6.03 -25.69
N LEU A 329 0.21 5.29 -24.62
CA LEU A 329 -0.42 5.85 -23.42
C LEU A 329 0.44 6.94 -22.77
N GLN A 330 1.76 6.72 -22.71
CA GLN A 330 2.72 7.66 -22.17
C GLN A 330 2.75 8.96 -22.99
N GLU A 331 2.71 8.89 -24.32
CA GLU A 331 2.63 10.07 -25.17
C GLU A 331 1.37 10.89 -24.88
N HIS A 332 0.21 10.25 -24.72
CA HIS A 332 -1.01 10.95 -24.32
C HIS A 332 -0.90 11.57 -22.92
N GLN A 333 -0.23 10.89 -21.98
CA GLN A 333 0.07 11.41 -20.65
C GLN A 333 0.97 12.64 -20.70
N GLU A 334 2.02 12.62 -21.52
CA GLU A 334 2.95 13.72 -21.70
C GLU A 334 2.27 14.93 -22.36
N ARG A 335 1.44 14.71 -23.39
CA ARG A 335 0.60 15.76 -23.99
C ARG A 335 -0.35 16.38 -22.97
N PHE A 336 -0.98 15.56 -22.13
CA PHE A 336 -1.85 16.05 -21.07
C PHE A 336 -1.07 16.83 -20.00
N ASN A 337 0.12 16.37 -19.62
CA ASN A 337 0.99 17.08 -18.69
C ASN A 337 1.46 18.43 -19.26
N ALA A 338 1.78 18.50 -20.55
CA ALA A 338 2.11 19.76 -21.22
C ALA A 338 0.92 20.75 -21.18
N LEU A 339 -0.30 20.27 -21.41
CA LEU A 339 -1.52 21.06 -21.26
C LEU A 339 -1.70 21.60 -19.84
N LEU A 340 -1.45 20.76 -18.82
CA LEU A 340 -1.49 21.19 -17.43
C LEU A 340 -0.45 22.28 -17.15
N VAL A 341 0.77 22.11 -17.65
CA VAL A 341 1.81 23.13 -17.53
C VAL A 341 1.38 24.44 -18.18
N ASP A 342 0.79 24.42 -19.37
CA ASP A 342 0.38 25.62 -20.11
C ASP A 342 -0.83 26.34 -19.48
N LEU A 343 -1.85 25.60 -19.07
CA LEU A 343 -3.16 26.16 -18.70
C LEU A 343 -3.41 26.21 -17.18
N VAL A 344 -2.71 25.39 -16.39
CA VAL A 344 -2.85 25.35 -14.94
C VAL A 344 -1.55 25.90 -14.32
N LYS A 345 -1.53 27.21 -14.08
CA LYS A 345 -0.38 27.89 -13.46
C LYS A 345 -0.49 28.06 -11.94
N SER A 346 -1.71 27.96 -11.39
CA SER A 346 -1.96 28.14 -9.97
C SER A 346 -1.99 26.80 -9.23
N ALA A 347 -1.25 26.73 -8.13
CA ALA A 347 -1.29 25.64 -7.17
C ALA A 347 -2.60 25.58 -6.35
N GLU A 348 -3.43 26.62 -6.42
CA GLU A 348 -4.74 26.67 -5.74
C GLU A 348 -5.91 26.33 -6.67
N ALA A 349 -5.63 25.99 -7.93
CA ALA A 349 -6.64 25.57 -8.88
C ALA A 349 -7.33 24.28 -8.41
N THR A 350 -8.65 24.20 -8.55
CA THR A 350 -9.38 22.96 -8.33
C THR A 350 -9.43 22.14 -9.62
N TRP A 351 -9.57 20.81 -9.50
CA TRP A 351 -9.77 19.94 -10.66
C TRP A 351 -10.97 20.37 -11.50
N HIS A 352 -12.05 20.83 -10.86
CA HIS A 352 -13.25 21.27 -11.55
C HIS A 352 -13.02 22.52 -12.41
N GLU A 353 -12.28 23.50 -11.91
CA GLU A 353 -11.90 24.70 -12.65
C GLU A 353 -10.91 24.39 -13.76
N ALA A 354 -9.84 23.65 -13.45
CA ALA A 354 -8.85 23.24 -14.42
C ALA A 354 -9.48 22.45 -15.57
N ARG A 355 -10.35 21.48 -15.28
CA ARG A 355 -11.06 20.69 -16.30
C ARG A 355 -11.95 21.55 -17.21
N ARG A 356 -12.56 22.62 -16.69
CA ARG A 356 -13.37 23.55 -17.53
C ARG A 356 -12.51 24.33 -18.51
N VAL A 357 -11.28 24.69 -18.13
CA VAL A 357 -10.32 25.38 -19.00
C VAL A 357 -9.73 24.41 -20.00
N LEU A 358 -9.25 23.25 -19.54
CA LEU A 358 -8.62 22.21 -20.36
C LEU A 358 -9.54 21.73 -21.49
N ARG A 359 -10.83 21.52 -21.22
CA ARG A 359 -11.80 21.06 -22.25
C ARG A 359 -12.05 22.05 -23.39
N LYS A 360 -11.68 23.31 -23.24
CA LYS A 360 -11.79 24.31 -24.31
C LYS A 360 -10.60 24.27 -25.27
N ASP A 361 -9.51 23.62 -24.88
CA ASP A 361 -8.32 23.45 -25.71
C ASP A 361 -8.50 22.24 -26.63
N GLU A 362 -8.22 22.42 -27.93
CA GLU A 362 -8.36 21.38 -28.95
C GLU A 362 -7.50 20.15 -28.62
N ARG A 363 -6.32 20.35 -28.02
CA ARG A 363 -5.38 19.28 -27.66
C ARG A 363 -5.93 18.36 -26.55
N TYR A 364 -6.96 18.77 -25.81
CA TYR A 364 -7.54 17.93 -24.76
C TYR A 364 -8.22 16.69 -25.33
N ALA A 365 -8.79 16.78 -26.54
CA ALA A 365 -9.36 15.64 -27.26
C ALA A 365 -8.28 14.63 -27.69
N GLU A 366 -7.05 15.09 -27.92
CA GLU A 366 -5.93 14.20 -28.22
C GLU A 366 -5.53 13.34 -27.01
N CYS A 367 -6.03 13.62 -25.80
CA CYS A 367 -5.70 12.89 -24.58
C CYS A 367 -6.73 11.81 -24.23
N ASP A 368 -7.53 11.33 -25.19
CA ASP A 368 -8.70 10.47 -24.94
C ASP A 368 -8.38 9.04 -24.48
N LEU A 369 -7.14 8.55 -24.66
CA LEU A 369 -6.69 7.28 -24.09
C LEU A 369 -6.53 7.31 -22.56
N LEU A 370 -6.46 8.51 -21.96
CA LEU A 370 -6.47 8.68 -20.52
C LEU A 370 -7.92 8.76 -20.03
N ASP A 371 -8.28 7.83 -19.15
CA ASP A 371 -9.55 7.91 -18.44
C ASP A 371 -9.60 9.13 -17.50
N LYS A 372 -10.80 9.37 -16.94
CA LYS A 372 -11.04 10.51 -16.05
C LYS A 372 -10.14 10.47 -14.81
N GLU A 373 -9.88 9.29 -14.26
CA GLU A 373 -9.14 9.11 -13.01
C GLU A 373 -7.65 9.38 -13.21
N LYS A 374 -7.07 8.90 -14.31
CA LYS A 374 -5.69 9.20 -14.72
C LYS A 374 -5.50 10.69 -14.99
N LYS A 375 -6.43 11.34 -15.69
CA LYS A 375 -6.40 12.80 -15.92
C LYS A 375 -6.45 13.58 -14.60
N GLU A 376 -7.29 13.17 -13.66
CA GLU A 376 -7.38 13.80 -12.33
C GLU A 376 -6.14 13.56 -11.47
N SER A 377 -5.57 12.36 -11.52
CA SER A 377 -4.31 12.03 -10.86
C SER A 377 -3.15 12.88 -11.38
N ALA A 378 -3.01 12.99 -12.70
CA ALA A 378 -1.98 13.81 -13.34
C ALA A 378 -2.12 15.30 -12.99
N PHE A 379 -3.36 15.80 -12.90
CA PHE A 379 -3.63 17.14 -12.40
C PHE A 379 -3.18 17.32 -10.95
N ASN A 380 -3.53 16.40 -10.05
CA ASN A 380 -3.14 16.47 -8.65
C ASN A 380 -1.61 16.41 -8.47
N GLU A 381 -0.92 15.60 -9.28
CA GLU A 381 0.55 15.55 -9.31
C GLU A 381 1.17 16.86 -9.80
N HIS A 382 0.61 17.45 -10.86
CA HIS A 382 1.03 18.75 -11.35
C HIS A 382 0.83 19.85 -10.29
N VAL A 383 -0.33 19.87 -9.62
CA VAL A 383 -0.60 20.81 -8.51
C VAL A 383 0.41 20.64 -7.39
N ARG A 384 0.70 19.41 -6.95
CA ARG A 384 1.75 19.15 -5.94
C ARG A 384 3.12 19.64 -6.39
N THR A 385 3.44 19.51 -7.68
CA THR A 385 4.70 20.00 -8.26
C THR A 385 4.76 21.53 -8.24
N LEU A 386 3.66 22.21 -8.57
CA LEU A 386 3.55 23.67 -8.46
C LEU A 386 3.66 24.13 -7.01
N GLU A 387 3.00 23.46 -6.08
CA GLU A 387 3.11 23.73 -4.63
C GLU A 387 4.54 23.57 -4.14
N LYS A 388 5.24 22.51 -4.57
CA LYS A 388 6.64 22.30 -4.24
C LYS A 388 7.52 23.43 -4.79
N LYS A 389 7.42 23.74 -6.08
CA LYS A 389 8.20 24.83 -6.70
C LYS A 389 7.97 26.18 -6.01
N ARG A 390 6.72 26.47 -5.67
CA ARG A 390 6.34 27.66 -4.91
C ARG A 390 6.99 27.69 -3.53
N ARG A 391 6.92 26.58 -2.77
CA ARG A 391 7.55 26.47 -1.44
C ARG A 391 9.07 26.62 -1.52
N ASP A 392 9.70 25.96 -2.48
CA ASP A 392 11.14 26.05 -2.68
C ASP A 392 11.56 27.51 -2.97
N ALA A 393 10.81 28.21 -3.82
CA ALA A 393 11.03 29.64 -4.08
C ALA A 393 10.81 30.51 -2.83
N PHE A 394 9.76 30.22 -2.04
CA PHE A 394 9.52 30.91 -0.76
C PHE A 394 10.68 30.70 0.22
N PHE A 395 11.22 29.49 0.30
CA PHE A 395 12.36 29.17 1.17
C PHE A 395 13.63 29.90 0.74
N ILE A 396 13.89 29.99 -0.57
CA ILE A 396 15.01 30.78 -1.10
C ILE A 396 14.89 32.24 -0.66
N VAL A 397 13.70 32.84 -0.79
CA VAL A 397 13.48 34.22 -0.35
C VAL A 397 13.71 34.38 1.15
N LEU A 398 13.26 33.42 1.98
CA LEU A 398 13.53 33.46 3.42
C LEU A 398 15.03 33.36 3.75
N ASP A 399 15.79 32.57 2.99
CA ASP A 399 17.23 32.39 3.21
C ASP A 399 18.07 33.61 2.84
N GLU A 400 17.69 34.28 1.76
CA GLU A 400 18.37 35.48 1.27
C GLU A 400 18.01 36.71 2.10
N HIS A 401 16.95 36.62 2.91
CA HIS A 401 16.44 37.74 3.67
C HIS A 401 17.29 38.04 4.93
N PRO A 402 17.91 39.23 5.06
CA PRO A 402 18.91 39.50 6.09
C PRO A 402 18.37 39.54 7.52
N LYS A 403 17.07 39.82 7.70
CA LYS A 403 16.42 39.91 9.03
C LYS A 403 15.69 38.63 9.45
N ILE A 404 15.53 37.65 8.55
CA ILE A 404 14.82 36.41 8.85
C ILE A 404 15.86 35.34 9.12
N THR A 405 15.82 34.76 10.31
CA THR A 405 16.70 33.68 10.72
C THR A 405 15.86 32.49 11.18
N THR A 406 16.48 31.31 11.30
CA THR A 406 15.80 30.11 11.78
C THR A 406 15.25 30.25 13.20
N GLN A 407 15.72 31.23 13.98
CA GLN A 407 15.25 31.55 15.33
C GLN A 407 14.13 32.60 15.35
N THR A 408 13.91 33.31 14.25
CA THR A 408 12.90 34.36 14.17
C THR A 408 11.52 33.74 14.38
N ARG A 409 10.74 34.32 15.31
CA ARG A 409 9.39 33.81 15.58
C ARG A 409 8.46 34.17 14.43
N TRP A 410 7.46 33.32 14.19
CA TRP A 410 6.47 33.55 13.13
C TRP A 410 5.84 34.95 13.18
N LYS A 411 5.51 35.49 14.36
CA LYS A 411 4.92 36.84 14.46
C LYS A 411 5.81 37.95 13.89
N GLU A 412 7.12 37.84 14.07
CA GLU A 412 8.11 38.80 13.59
C GLU A 412 8.40 38.58 12.10
N ALA A 413 8.64 37.33 11.70
CA ALA A 413 8.82 36.96 10.30
C ALA A 413 7.60 37.37 9.46
N ARG A 414 6.39 37.17 9.97
CA ARG A 414 5.14 37.61 9.33
C ARG A 414 5.07 39.12 9.16
N ARG A 415 5.55 39.90 10.13
CA ARG A 415 5.61 41.37 10.02
C ARG A 415 6.52 41.76 8.86
N ILE A 416 7.72 41.17 8.82
CA ILE A 416 8.70 41.37 7.74
C ILE A 416 8.11 40.96 6.37
N ILE A 417 7.48 39.78 6.29
CA ILE A 417 6.85 39.28 5.06
C ILE A 417 5.73 40.22 4.57
N GLN A 418 4.98 40.85 5.48
CA GLN A 418 3.95 41.82 5.13
C GLN A 418 4.52 43.17 4.72
N ASP A 419 5.57 43.64 5.40
CA ASP A 419 6.22 44.92 5.09
C ASP A 419 6.96 44.84 3.74
N GLU A 420 7.49 43.67 3.38
CA GLU A 420 8.19 43.40 2.12
C GLU A 420 7.32 42.59 1.14
N GLU A 421 6.03 42.93 1.03
CA GLU A 421 5.05 42.19 0.22
C GLU A 421 5.46 42.03 -1.26
N GLU A 422 6.15 43.00 -1.85
CA GLU A 422 6.60 42.89 -3.24
C GLU A 422 7.53 41.68 -3.47
N THR A 423 8.39 41.37 -2.50
CA THR A 423 9.32 40.24 -2.54
C THR A 423 8.58 38.91 -2.35
N PHE A 424 7.61 38.88 -1.43
CA PHE A 424 6.93 37.64 -1.03
C PHE A 424 5.65 37.33 -1.83
N SER A 425 4.99 38.31 -2.44
CA SER A 425 3.68 38.19 -3.11
C SER A 425 3.63 37.12 -4.21
N LYS A 426 4.76 36.83 -4.87
CA LYS A 426 4.85 35.85 -5.96
C LYS A 426 5.09 34.41 -5.49
N VAL A 427 5.57 34.24 -4.26
CA VAL A 427 6.06 32.95 -3.74
C VAL A 427 5.29 32.48 -2.50
N ALA A 428 4.71 33.40 -1.74
CA ALA A 428 3.86 33.08 -0.62
C ALA A 428 2.52 32.50 -1.11
N SER A 429 1.92 31.61 -0.32
CA SER A 429 0.55 31.19 -0.57
C SER A 429 -0.42 32.32 -0.24
N ASN A 430 -1.57 32.34 -0.90
CA ASN A 430 -2.66 33.27 -0.55
C ASN A 430 -3.28 32.96 0.83
N SER A 431 -3.07 31.74 1.34
CA SER A 431 -3.53 31.30 2.65
C SER A 431 -2.49 31.56 3.73
N GLU A 432 -2.77 32.50 4.64
CA GLU A 432 -1.90 32.83 5.78
C GLU A 432 -1.55 31.60 6.63
N ARG A 433 -2.52 30.72 6.89
CA ARG A 433 -2.28 29.46 7.62
C ARG A 433 -1.30 28.55 6.89
N LYS A 434 -1.30 28.56 5.56
CA LYS A 434 -0.37 27.78 4.75
C LYS A 434 1.02 28.41 4.76
N VAL A 435 1.12 29.74 4.71
CA VAL A 435 2.43 30.43 4.85
C VAL A 435 3.05 30.18 6.22
N GLU A 436 2.25 30.20 7.31
CA GLU A 436 2.75 29.87 8.64
C GLU A 436 3.28 28.43 8.71
N ARG A 437 2.57 27.48 8.09
CA ARG A 437 3.03 26.09 8.01
C ARG A 437 4.31 26.00 7.18
N ASP A 438 4.34 26.57 5.99
CA ASP A 438 5.51 26.56 5.10
C ASP A 438 6.72 27.19 5.82
N TYR A 439 6.53 28.26 6.61
CA TYR A 439 7.60 28.85 7.43
C TYR A 439 8.12 27.91 8.52
N ARG A 440 7.23 27.19 9.23
CA ARG A 440 7.65 26.18 10.21
C ARG A 440 8.40 25.03 9.55
N ASP A 441 7.91 24.54 8.41
CA ASP A 441 8.57 23.51 7.61
C ASP A 441 9.97 23.97 7.17
N TRP A 442 10.13 25.24 6.81
CA TRP A 442 11.44 25.84 6.51
C TRP A 442 12.37 25.82 7.73
N GLN A 443 11.89 26.22 8.91
CA GLN A 443 12.68 26.18 10.15
C GLN A 443 13.13 24.74 10.49
N GLU A 444 12.21 23.78 10.42
CA GLU A 444 12.48 22.36 10.68
C GLU A 444 13.47 21.79 9.67
N MET A 445 13.28 22.05 8.37
CA MET A 445 14.20 21.56 7.33
C MET A 445 15.62 22.11 7.50
N ARG A 446 15.76 23.36 7.97
CA ARG A 446 17.06 23.98 8.24
C ARG A 446 17.71 23.41 9.48
N HIS A 447 16.93 23.17 10.53
CA HIS A 447 17.38 22.47 11.73
C HIS A 447 17.88 21.06 11.38
N ASP A 448 17.08 20.28 10.66
CA ASP A 448 17.44 18.94 10.20
C ASP A 448 18.70 18.95 9.34
N ASN A 449 18.86 19.95 8.46
CA ASN A 449 20.05 20.11 7.65
C ASN A 449 21.29 20.38 8.51
N ALA A 450 21.20 21.29 9.48
CA ALA A 450 22.30 21.59 10.41
C ALA A 450 22.66 20.37 11.26
N VAL A 451 21.68 19.63 11.77
CA VAL A 451 21.89 18.38 12.52
C VAL A 451 22.59 17.32 11.67
N ARG A 452 22.20 17.17 10.41
CA ARG A 452 22.82 16.21 9.49
C ARG A 452 24.26 16.60 9.16
N GLU A 453 24.50 17.86 8.82
CA GLU A 453 25.85 18.39 8.57
C GLU A 453 26.75 18.21 9.80
N PHE A 454 26.22 18.43 11.01
CA PHE A 454 26.95 18.20 12.26
C PHE A 454 27.24 16.71 12.47
N LYS A 455 26.28 15.81 12.23
CA LYS A 455 26.52 14.36 12.28
C LYS A 455 27.57 13.91 11.27
N ASP A 456 27.64 14.52 10.10
CA ASP A 456 28.66 14.22 9.09
C ASP A 456 30.03 14.76 9.51
N LEU A 457 30.10 15.94 10.14
CA LEU A 457 31.33 16.43 10.80
C LEU A 457 31.84 15.39 11.81
N LEU A 458 30.98 14.89 12.71
CA LEU A 458 31.39 13.89 13.71
C LEU A 458 31.94 12.59 13.10
N LYS A 459 31.45 12.19 11.92
CA LYS A 459 31.99 11.04 11.16
C LYS A 459 33.35 11.33 10.52
N GLU A 460 33.56 12.58 10.10
CA GLU A 460 34.81 13.05 9.50
C GLU A 460 35.91 13.24 10.55
N THR A 461 35.56 13.61 11.78
CA THR A 461 36.49 13.87 12.89
C THR A 461 37.16 12.60 13.42
N LYS A 462 38.37 12.31 12.93
CA LYS A 462 39.10 11.05 13.20
C LYS A 462 39.57 10.84 14.64
N ILE A 463 39.70 11.90 15.43
CA ILE A 463 40.04 11.79 16.86
C ILE A 463 38.91 11.17 17.69
N ILE A 464 37.67 11.17 17.16
CA ILE A 464 36.53 10.47 17.76
C ILE A 464 36.53 9.02 17.26
N THR A 465 36.66 8.08 18.19
CA THR A 465 36.76 6.63 17.93
C THR A 465 35.94 5.85 18.94
N TYR A 466 35.82 4.52 18.75
CA TYR A 466 35.15 3.63 19.71
C TYR A 466 35.80 3.61 21.11
N LYS A 467 37.06 4.06 21.22
CA LYS A 467 37.79 4.19 22.50
C LYS A 467 37.53 5.53 23.18
N SER A 468 36.99 6.52 22.47
CA SER A 468 36.90 7.90 22.97
C SER A 468 36.11 8.00 24.26
N LYS A 469 35.02 7.23 24.43
CA LYS A 469 34.29 7.20 25.71
C LYS A 469 35.20 6.85 26.89
N ARG A 470 35.93 5.73 26.79
CA ARG A 470 36.85 5.28 27.83
C ARG A 470 38.00 6.27 28.05
N MET A 471 38.53 6.86 26.97
CA MET A 471 39.59 7.86 27.05
C MET A 471 39.13 9.15 27.75
N ILE A 472 37.86 9.54 27.59
CA ILE A 472 37.27 10.70 28.27
C ILE A 472 37.06 10.41 29.76
N GLU A 473 36.61 9.20 30.12
CA GLU A 473 36.47 8.75 31.51
C GLU A 473 37.83 8.68 32.25
N GLU A 474 38.90 8.30 31.53
CA GLU A 474 40.26 8.21 32.07
C GLU A 474 40.99 9.57 32.09
N ASN A 475 40.72 10.44 31.11
CA ASN A 475 41.41 11.72 30.93
C ASN A 475 40.52 12.75 30.21
N GLU A 476 40.10 13.79 30.95
CA GLU A 476 39.31 14.91 30.40
C GLU A 476 39.99 15.65 29.23
N GLN A 477 41.31 15.54 29.08
CA GLN A 477 42.03 16.15 27.95
C GLN A 477 41.54 15.62 26.59
N HIS A 478 41.11 14.36 26.50
CA HIS A 478 40.63 13.79 25.24
C HIS A 478 39.36 14.50 24.74
N LEU A 479 38.46 14.89 25.65
CA LEU A 479 37.27 15.67 25.31
C LEU A 479 37.66 17.07 24.84
N LYS A 480 38.61 17.72 25.53
CA LYS A 480 39.12 19.05 25.15
C LYS A 480 39.76 19.04 23.76
N ASP A 481 40.50 17.99 23.41
CA ASP A 481 41.12 17.83 22.10
C ASP A 481 40.07 17.61 21.00
N ILE A 482 39.02 16.82 21.27
CA ILE A 482 37.89 16.67 20.36
C ILE A 482 37.19 18.02 20.13
N LEU A 483 36.87 18.74 21.21
CA LEU A 483 36.20 20.04 21.12
C LEU A 483 37.05 21.06 20.36
N ALA A 484 38.36 21.11 20.60
CA ALA A 484 39.26 22.01 19.88
C ALA A 484 39.28 21.75 18.35
N VAL A 485 39.13 20.49 17.92
CA VAL A 485 39.00 20.16 16.50
C VAL A 485 37.64 20.59 15.95
N LEU A 486 36.56 20.34 16.71
CA LEU A 486 35.20 20.64 16.27
C LEU A 486 34.92 22.16 16.23
N GLU A 487 35.43 22.93 17.19
CA GLU A 487 35.23 24.38 17.32
C GLU A 487 35.74 25.19 16.12
N ASN A 488 36.70 24.64 15.37
CA ASN A 488 37.24 25.27 14.18
C ASN A 488 36.38 25.04 12.91
N ASP A 489 35.39 24.14 12.94
CA ASP A 489 34.55 23.83 11.79
C ASP A 489 33.31 24.75 11.72
N LYS A 490 32.98 25.25 10.53
CA LYS A 490 31.82 26.13 10.32
C LYS A 490 30.49 25.46 10.69
N ARG A 491 30.37 24.15 10.54
CA ARG A 491 29.17 23.36 10.90
C ARG A 491 28.97 23.32 12.42
N TRP A 492 30.07 23.27 13.18
CA TRP A 492 30.01 23.40 14.63
C TRP A 492 29.48 24.76 15.05
N MET A 493 30.03 25.84 14.50
CA MET A 493 29.60 27.21 14.83
C MET A 493 28.11 27.43 14.54
N ARG A 494 27.64 27.01 13.34
CA ARG A 494 26.24 27.11 12.93
C ARG A 494 25.27 26.39 13.88
N MET A 495 25.63 25.20 14.36
CA MET A 495 24.81 24.45 15.32
C MET A 495 24.91 25.05 16.72
N SER A 496 26.08 25.60 17.09
CA SER A 496 26.34 26.18 18.41
C SER A 496 25.56 27.48 18.65
N GLU A 497 25.46 28.34 17.64
CA GLU A 497 24.72 29.61 17.71
C GLU A 497 23.23 29.40 17.97
N ASN A 498 22.69 28.26 17.54
CA ASN A 498 21.25 28.02 17.48
C ASN A 498 20.77 26.96 18.49
N HIS A 499 21.57 25.93 18.76
CA HIS A 499 21.15 24.73 19.49
C HIS A 499 22.32 24.07 20.26
N ALA A 500 23.08 24.85 21.03
CA ALA A 500 24.25 24.36 21.77
C ALA A 500 23.98 23.11 22.64
N SER A 501 22.87 23.08 23.39
CA SER A 501 22.52 21.93 24.23
C SER A 501 22.13 20.67 23.43
N GLU A 502 21.66 20.83 22.20
CA GLU A 502 21.36 19.70 21.33
C GLU A 502 22.62 19.17 20.64
N ARG A 503 23.52 20.07 20.20
CA ARG A 503 24.85 19.74 19.71
C ARG A 503 25.59 18.84 20.70
N ASP A 504 25.64 19.23 21.98
CA ASP A 504 26.34 18.48 23.02
C ASP A 504 25.73 17.09 23.20
N ARG A 505 24.39 17.00 23.25
CA ARG A 505 23.68 15.72 23.31
C ARG A 505 23.98 14.82 22.11
N ILE A 506 24.03 15.37 20.89
CA ILE A 506 24.34 14.61 19.67
C ILE A 506 25.80 14.11 19.70
N LEU A 507 26.74 14.93 20.18
CA LEU A 507 28.15 14.53 20.34
C LEU A 507 28.28 13.36 21.33
N ASP A 508 27.65 13.49 22.50
CA ASP A 508 27.65 12.45 23.53
C ASP A 508 27.02 11.16 23.01
N GLU A 509 25.86 11.25 22.36
CA GLU A 509 25.18 10.10 21.77
C GLU A 509 26.06 9.43 20.69
N TYR A 510 26.75 10.21 19.87
CA TYR A 510 27.64 9.67 18.85
C TYR A 510 28.83 8.91 19.45
N ILE A 511 29.44 9.44 20.51
CA ILE A 511 30.53 8.78 21.25
C ILE A 511 30.02 7.48 21.89
N GLU A 512 28.83 7.49 22.51
CA GLU A 512 28.18 6.32 23.07
C GLU A 512 27.91 5.24 22.01
N VAL A 513 27.38 5.63 20.85
CA VAL A 513 27.09 4.72 19.75
C VAL A 513 28.38 4.08 19.21
N LEU A 514 29.46 4.85 19.05
CA LEU A 514 30.75 4.29 18.64
C LEU A 514 31.32 3.33 19.68
N HIS A 515 31.18 3.66 20.96
CA HIS A 515 31.62 2.78 22.04
C HIS A 515 30.86 1.45 22.05
N ARG A 516 29.53 1.48 21.92
CA ARG A 516 28.69 0.27 21.85
C ARG A 516 28.99 -0.57 20.60
N LYS A 517 29.27 0.07 19.46
CA LYS A 517 29.65 -0.62 18.22
C LYS A 517 31.02 -1.30 18.33
N GLY A 518 31.89 -0.82 19.21
CA GLY A 518 33.21 -1.38 19.42
C GLY A 518 34.13 -1.22 18.21
N THR A 519 35.12 -2.10 18.10
CA THR A 519 36.10 -2.06 17.01
C THR A 519 35.39 -2.18 15.65
N PRO A 520 35.68 -1.30 14.67
CA PRO A 520 35.11 -1.43 13.34
C PRO A 520 35.41 -2.83 12.79
N PRO A 521 34.42 -3.54 12.22
CA PRO A 521 34.64 -4.88 11.70
C PRO A 521 35.75 -4.84 10.63
N PRO A 522 36.59 -5.89 10.52
CA PRO A 522 37.69 -5.92 9.57
C PRO A 522 37.18 -5.72 8.13
N PRO A 523 38.02 -5.18 7.22
CA PRO A 523 37.62 -4.90 5.84
C PRO A 523 36.96 -6.09 5.13
N THR A 524 37.42 -7.29 5.43
CA THR A 524 36.89 -8.57 4.90
C THR A 524 35.47 -8.88 5.36
N GLN A 525 35.07 -8.45 6.55
CA GLN A 525 33.70 -8.61 7.08
C GLN A 525 32.77 -7.52 6.52
N GLN A 526 33.28 -6.29 6.37
CA GLN A 526 32.53 -5.19 5.74
C GLN A 526 32.20 -5.49 4.27
N GLU A 527 33.13 -6.10 3.53
CA GLU A 527 32.91 -6.47 2.13
C GLU A 527 31.88 -7.61 1.99
N ARG A 528 31.88 -8.58 2.91
CA ARG A 528 30.85 -9.64 2.97
C ARG A 528 29.46 -9.08 3.27
N GLU A 529 29.35 -8.08 4.14
CA GLU A 529 28.08 -7.43 4.45
C GLU A 529 27.56 -6.56 3.31
N ARG A 530 28.43 -5.86 2.58
CA ARG A 530 28.06 -5.13 1.35
C ARG A 530 27.50 -6.08 0.30
N ARG A 531 28.22 -7.17 0.00
CA ARG A 531 27.76 -8.21 -0.93
C ARG A 531 26.45 -8.87 -0.51
N ARG A 532 26.15 -8.95 0.80
CA ARG A 532 24.85 -9.42 1.29
C ARG A 532 23.72 -8.42 1.08
N LYS A 533 23.97 -7.12 1.23
CA LYS A 533 22.96 -6.08 1.01
C LYS A 533 22.62 -5.94 -0.48
N ASP A 534 23.60 -6.09 -1.36
CA ASP A 534 23.41 -6.03 -2.82
C ASP A 534 22.64 -7.23 -3.39
N VAL A 535 22.43 -8.29 -2.61
CA VAL A 535 21.63 -9.47 -2.99
C VAL A 535 20.17 -9.37 -2.50
N VAL A 536 19.86 -8.39 -1.64
CA VAL A 536 18.53 -8.21 -1.01
C VAL A 536 17.81 -6.95 -1.53
N ALA A 537 18.51 -6.09 -2.28
CA ALA A 537 17.92 -5.00 -3.06
C ALA A 537 17.74 -5.46 -4.51
#